data_AF-A0A7S3YD78-F1
#
_entry.id   AF-A0A7S3YD78-F1
#
_cell.length_a   1.000
_cell.length_b   1.000
_cell.length_c   1.000
_cell.angle_alpha   90.00
_cell.angle_beta   90.00
_cell.angle_gamma   90.00
#
_symmetry.space_group_name_H-M   'P 1'
#
loop_
_entity.id
_entity.type
_entity.pdbx_description
1 polymer ?
#
loop_
_entity_poly.entity_id
_entity_poly.type
_entity_poly.pdbx_seq_one_letter_code
_entity_poly.pdbx_strand_id
1 'polypeptide(L)'
;MVALAAGDYLAQTRAGLERCRKSLNEYLDTKKAFFPRFFFISNTALLDIMANGNNPPKVLPHLSSLFEGINHLKMYGPNNMDYDKYVKQLHLSRLQSSKTMKGLTNKLNIVRQLGGRMA
;
A
#
# COMPACT_ATOMS: atom_id res chain seq x y z
N MET A 1 21.58 17.34 37.90
CA MET A 1 21.14 17.87 36.58
C MET A 1 20.74 16.79 35.58
N VAL A 2 21.53 15.74 35.35
CA VAL A 2 21.23 14.73 34.30
C VAL A 2 19.93 13.93 34.53
N ALA A 3 19.58 13.59 35.78
CA ALA A 3 18.33 12.88 36.10
C ALA A 3 17.05 13.69 35.85
N LEU A 4 17.10 15.02 36.02
CA LEU A 4 15.96 15.91 35.72
C LEU A 4 15.70 15.98 34.22
N ALA A 5 16.76 16.09 33.40
CA ALA A 5 16.64 16.13 31.95
C ALA A 5 16.05 14.84 31.35
N ALA A 6 16.37 13.68 31.93
CA ALA A 6 15.78 12.40 31.52
C ALA A 6 14.28 12.32 31.86
N GLY A 7 13.88 12.82 33.04
CA GLY A 7 12.47 12.89 33.44
C GLY A 7 11.65 13.78 32.51
N ASP A 8 12.18 14.96 32.18
CA ASP A 8 11.54 15.91 31.26
C ASP A 8 11.41 15.34 29.83
N TYR A 9 12.43 14.62 29.34
CA TYR A 9 12.40 13.97 28.04
C TYR A 9 11.33 12.87 27.95
N LEU A 10 11.20 12.04 29.00
CA LEU A 10 10.16 11.02 29.08
C LEU A 10 8.77 11.64 29.13
N ALA A 11 8.60 12.72 29.89
CA ALA A 11 7.34 13.45 29.97
C ALA A 11 6.95 14.05 28.61
N GLN A 12 7.90 14.66 27.89
CA GLN A 12 7.68 15.18 26.54
C GLN A 12 7.33 14.09 25.54
N THR A 13 8.05 12.96 25.55
CA THR A 13 7.80 11.83 24.66
C THR A 13 6.41 11.23 24.91
N ARG A 14 6.01 11.09 26.18
CA ARG A 14 4.67 10.63 26.56
C ARG A 14 3.59 11.59 26.09
N ALA A 15 3.80 12.89 26.26
CA ALA A 15 2.86 13.91 25.77
C ALA A 15 2.72 13.87 24.24
N GLY A 16 3.81 13.63 23.51
CA GLY A 16 3.77 13.43 22.06
C GLY A 16 2.98 12.19 21.66
N LEU A 17 3.21 11.05 22.33
CA LEU A 17 2.51 9.80 22.07
C LEU A 17 1.00 9.92 22.32
N GLU A 18 0.60 10.61 23.39
CA GLU A 18 -0.82 10.85 23.67
C GLU A 18 -1.50 11.71 22.61
N ARG A 19 -0.81 12.75 22.09
CA ARG A 19 -1.34 13.55 20.97
C ARG A 19 -1.53 12.70 19.72
N CYS A 20 -0.52 11.91 19.36
CA CYS A 20 -0.60 11.01 18.20
C CYS A 20 -1.76 10.00 18.36
N ARG A 21 -1.90 9.39 19.55
CA ARG A 21 -2.98 8.46 19.85
C ARG A 21 -4.35 9.12 19.72
N LYS A 22 -4.50 10.34 20.23
CA LYS A 22 -5.75 11.09 20.15
C LYS A 22 -6.13 11.41 18.70
N SER A 23 -5.21 12.03 17.94
CA SER A 23 -5.46 12.35 16.53
C SER A 23 -5.75 11.10 15.68
N LEU A 24 -5.08 9.99 15.97
CA LEU A 24 -5.34 8.72 15.30
C LEU A 24 -6.77 8.22 15.57
N ASN A 25 -7.22 8.25 16.82
CA ASN A 25 -8.58 7.83 17.17
C ASN A 25 -9.63 8.73 16.53
N GLU A 26 -9.46 10.05 16.58
CA GLU A 26 -10.38 11.01 15.92
C GLU A 26 -10.47 10.75 14.40
N TYR A 27 -9.33 10.45 13.77
CA TYR A 27 -9.30 10.08 12.36
C TYR A 27 -10.08 8.78 12.08
N LEU A 28 -9.86 7.74 12.89
CA LEU A 28 -10.55 6.46 12.73
C LEU A 28 -12.06 6.59 12.97
N ASP A 29 -12.48 7.38 13.96
CA ASP A 29 -13.90 7.61 14.24
C ASP A 29 -14.58 8.37 13.10
N THR A 30 -13.87 9.33 12.49
CA THR A 30 -14.35 9.98 11.27
C THR A 30 -14.55 8.96 10.14
N LYS A 31 -13.61 8.03 9.94
CA LYS A 31 -13.75 6.98 8.92
C LYS A 31 -14.87 6.00 9.22
N LYS A 32 -15.10 5.67 10.49
CA LYS A 32 -16.25 4.84 10.92
C LYS A 32 -17.58 5.55 10.68
N ALA A 33 -17.65 6.87 10.88
CA ALA A 33 -18.85 7.63 10.60
C ALA A 33 -19.23 7.62 9.10
N PHE A 34 -18.24 7.67 8.20
CA PHE A 34 -18.49 7.54 6.75
C PHE A 34 -18.93 6.14 6.32
N PHE A 35 -18.44 5.09 6.99
CA PHE A 35 -18.82 3.71 6.70
C PHE A 35 -19.12 2.94 8.00
N PRO A 36 -20.39 2.89 8.42
CA PRO A 36 -20.78 2.33 9.72
C PRO A 36 -20.37 0.88 9.97
N ARG A 37 -20.08 0.09 8.93
CA ARG A 37 -19.61 -1.30 9.15
C ARG A 37 -18.23 -1.36 9.81
N PHE A 38 -17.43 -0.29 9.73
CA PHE A 38 -16.13 -0.24 10.43
C PHE A 38 -16.27 -0.19 11.96
N PHE A 39 -17.47 -0.01 12.51
CA PHE A 39 -17.70 -0.17 13.95
C PHE A 39 -17.55 -1.62 14.43
N PHE A 40 -17.66 -2.61 13.53
CA PHE A 40 -17.58 -4.04 13.88
C PHE A 40 -16.15 -4.59 13.90
N ILE A 41 -15.15 -3.79 13.55
CA ILE A 41 -13.73 -4.19 13.52
C ILE A 41 -12.90 -3.37 14.51
N SER A 42 -11.79 -3.95 14.98
CA SER A 42 -10.86 -3.27 15.87
C SER A 42 -10.13 -2.12 15.16
N ASN A 43 -9.61 -1.15 15.92
CA ASN A 43 -8.83 -0.04 15.36
C ASN A 43 -7.57 -0.54 14.63
N THR A 44 -6.96 -1.63 15.10
CA THR A 44 -5.79 -2.24 14.44
C THR A 44 -6.16 -2.88 13.10
N ALA A 45 -7.28 -3.60 13.03
CA ALA A 45 -7.79 -4.18 11.79
C ALA A 45 -8.19 -3.08 10.78
N LEU A 46 -8.87 -2.03 11.24
CA LEU A 46 -9.23 -0.89 10.40
C LEU A 46 -7.98 -0.22 9.82
N LEU A 47 -6.93 -0.01 10.61
CA LEU A 47 -5.67 0.54 10.11
C LEU A 47 -5.01 -0.36 9.06
N ASP A 48 -5.03 -1.68 9.25
CA ASP A 48 -4.47 -2.63 8.29
C ASP A 48 -5.23 -2.62 6.95
N ILE A 49 -6.57 -2.53 7.00
CA ILE A 49 -7.41 -2.35 5.81
C ILE A 49 -7.07 -1.05 5.10
N MET A 50 -6.92 0.05 5.84
CA MET A 50 -6.61 1.36 5.26
C MET A 50 -5.20 1.40 4.66
N ALA A 51 -4.22 0.78 5.32
CA ALA A 51 -2.85 0.69 4.83
C ALA A 51 -2.74 -0.16 3.56
N ASN A 52 -3.59 -1.21 3.44
CA ASN A 52 -3.61 -2.12 2.31
C ASN A 52 -4.77 -1.85 1.32
N GLY A 53 -5.33 -0.64 1.28
CA GLY A 53 -6.49 -0.32 0.42
C GLY A 53 -6.27 -0.59 -1.08
N ASN A 54 -5.02 -0.61 -1.55
CA ASN A 54 -4.65 -0.91 -2.94
C ASN A 54 -4.36 -2.41 -3.18
N ASN A 55 -4.40 -3.24 -2.14
CA ASN A 55 -4.08 -4.67 -2.19
C ASN A 55 -5.27 -5.51 -1.71
N PRO A 56 -6.25 -5.77 -2.59
CA PRO A 56 -7.48 -6.47 -2.22
C PRO A 56 -7.28 -7.81 -1.49
N PRO A 57 -6.30 -8.68 -1.84
CA PRO A 57 -6.09 -9.95 -1.13
C PRO A 57 -5.77 -9.81 0.35
N LYS A 58 -5.11 -8.71 0.75
CA LYS A 58 -4.77 -8.45 2.16
C LYS A 58 -5.96 -7.94 2.97
N VAL A 59 -6.98 -7.40 2.30
CA VAL A 59 -8.20 -6.90 2.92
C VAL A 59 -9.21 -8.04 3.16
N LEU A 60 -9.16 -9.11 2.35
CA LEU A 60 -10.09 -10.24 2.43
C LEU A 60 -10.24 -10.87 3.83
N PRO A 61 -9.18 -11.08 4.63
CA PRO A 61 -9.31 -11.66 5.96
C PRO A 61 -10.14 -10.80 6.92
N HIS A 62 -10.18 -9.48 6.69
CA HIS A 62 -10.97 -8.55 7.50
C HIS A 62 -12.43 -8.48 7.07
N LEU A 63 -12.77 -9.01 5.89
CA LEU A 63 -14.10 -8.92 5.31
C LEU A 63 -15.11 -9.81 6.03
N SER A 64 -14.67 -10.96 6.56
CA SER A 64 -15.52 -11.86 7.37
C SER A 64 -15.99 -11.18 8.66
N SER A 65 -15.15 -10.33 9.26
CA SER A 65 -15.52 -9.52 10.43
C SER A 65 -16.42 -8.32 10.10
N LEU A 66 -16.47 -7.89 8.83
CA LEU A 66 -17.29 -6.76 8.38
C LEU A 66 -18.69 -7.16 7.89
N PHE A 67 -18.84 -8.40 7.42
CA PHE A 67 -20.06 -8.88 6.79
C PHE A 67 -20.45 -10.24 7.35
N GLU A 68 -21.53 -10.28 8.13
CA GLU A 68 -22.15 -11.52 8.53
C GLU A 68 -22.67 -12.27 7.29
N GLY A 69 -22.35 -13.56 7.19
CA GLY A 69 -22.72 -14.40 6.05
C GLY A 69 -21.69 -14.47 4.91
N ILE A 70 -20.58 -13.72 4.98
CA ILE A 70 -19.47 -13.84 4.01
C ILE A 70 -18.28 -14.53 4.69
N ASN A 71 -18.04 -15.80 4.35
CA ASN A 71 -16.90 -16.55 4.91
C ASN A 71 -15.63 -16.44 4.04
N HIS A 72 -15.77 -16.50 2.71
CA HIS A 72 -14.62 -16.47 1.80
C HIS A 72 -14.98 -15.77 0.49
N LEU A 73 -14.05 -14.98 -0.04
CA LEU A 73 -14.16 -14.35 -1.36
C LEU A 73 -12.99 -14.82 -2.23
N LYS A 74 -13.29 -15.28 -3.45
CA LYS A 74 -12.24 -15.67 -4.41
C LYS A 74 -12.16 -14.64 -5.52
N MET A 75 -10.97 -14.09 -5.72
CA MET A 75 -10.70 -13.10 -6.76
C MET A 75 -10.09 -13.76 -7.99
N TYR A 76 -10.47 -13.27 -9.17
CA TYR A 76 -9.96 -13.76 -10.44
C TYR A 76 -9.46 -12.57 -11.28
N GLY A 77 -8.37 -12.80 -12.00
CA GLY A 77 -7.91 -11.93 -13.08
C GLY A 77 -8.66 -12.22 -14.39
N PRO A 78 -8.30 -11.52 -15.48
CA PRO A 78 -8.85 -11.79 -16.80
C PRO A 78 -8.68 -13.27 -17.19
N ASN A 79 -9.65 -13.81 -17.95
CA ASN A 79 -9.71 -15.20 -18.38
C ASN A 79 -9.75 -16.23 -17.21
N ASN A 80 -10.44 -15.89 -16.11
CA ASN A 80 -10.53 -16.70 -14.89
C ASN A 80 -9.15 -17.08 -14.30
N MET A 81 -8.11 -16.30 -14.57
CA MET A 81 -6.80 -16.53 -14.00
C MET A 81 -6.82 -16.31 -12.49
N ASP A 82 -6.03 -17.09 -11.75
CA ASP A 82 -5.80 -16.81 -10.34
C ASP A 82 -5.25 -15.38 -10.11
N TYR A 83 -5.79 -14.66 -9.14
CA TYR A 83 -5.48 -13.25 -8.93
C TYR A 83 -4.00 -13.01 -8.56
N ASP A 84 -3.40 -13.89 -7.75
CA ASP A 84 -1.98 -13.78 -7.38
C ASP A 84 -1.08 -13.94 -8.61
N LYS A 85 -1.44 -14.88 -9.50
CA LYS A 85 -0.77 -15.05 -10.80
C LYS A 85 -0.91 -13.82 -11.69
N TYR A 86 -2.10 -13.23 -11.77
CA TYR A 86 -2.36 -12.02 -12.55
C TYR A 86 -1.52 -10.83 -12.09
N VAL A 87 -1.49 -10.56 -10.77
CA VAL A 87 -0.73 -9.43 -10.21
C VAL A 87 0.78 -9.60 -10.43
N LYS A 88 1.30 -10.82 -10.27
CA LYS A 88 2.70 -11.14 -10.59
C LYS A 88 3.02 -10.87 -12.06
N GLN A 89 2.17 -11.35 -12.98
CA GLN A 89 2.34 -11.12 -14.41
C GLN A 89 2.32 -9.62 -14.76
N LEU A 90 1.39 -8.85 -14.18
CA LEU A 90 1.31 -7.41 -14.38
C LEU A 90 2.59 -6.69 -13.91
N HIS A 91 3.15 -7.09 -12.77
CA HIS A 91 4.42 -6.54 -12.27
C HIS A 91 5.60 -6.88 -13.20
N LEU A 92 5.69 -8.13 -13.64
CA LEU A 92 6.71 -8.60 -14.59
C LEU A 92 6.64 -7.81 -15.91
N SER A 93 5.45 -7.58 -16.45
CA SER A 93 5.25 -6.82 -17.70
C SER A 93 5.68 -5.35 -17.56
N ARG A 94 5.42 -4.71 -16.41
CA ARG A 94 5.86 -3.33 -16.13
C ARG A 94 7.38 -3.21 -16.06
N LEU A 95 8.06 -4.20 -15.47
CA LEU A 95 9.53 -4.25 -15.40
C LEU A 95 10.17 -4.47 -16.78
N GLN A 96 9.54 -5.25 -17.65
CA GLN A 96 10.08 -5.53 -18.98
C GLN A 96 9.96 -4.34 -19.93
N SER A 97 8.91 -3.51 -19.85
CA SER A 97 8.80 -2.26 -20.63
C SER A 97 9.91 -1.25 -20.31
N SER A 98 10.40 -1.23 -19.06
CA SER A 98 11.53 -0.37 -18.67
C SER A 98 12.87 -0.86 -19.26
N LYS A 99 13.01 -2.16 -19.52
CA LYS A 99 14.22 -2.75 -20.13
C LYS A 99 14.24 -2.59 -21.66
N THR A 100 13.09 -2.66 -22.33
CA THR A 100 13.01 -2.52 -23.80
C THR A 100 13.23 -1.09 -24.29
N MET A 101 12.84 -0.07 -23.51
CA MET A 101 13.13 1.33 -23.82
C MET A 101 14.63 1.67 -23.79
N LYS A 102 15.39 1.10 -22.84
CA LYS A 102 16.86 1.27 -22.76
C LYS A 102 17.61 0.58 -23.90
N GLY A 103 17.08 -0.54 -24.40
CA GLY A 103 17.61 -1.24 -25.57
C GLY A 103 17.34 -0.47 -26.88
N LEU A 104 16.19 0.17 -26.99
CA LEU A 104 15.81 0.95 -28.17
C LEU A 104 16.61 2.26 -28.29
N THR A 105 16.91 2.94 -27.18
CA THR A 105 17.80 4.11 -27.16
C THR A 105 19.23 3.77 -27.60
N ASN A 106 19.72 2.58 -27.24
CA ASN A 106 21.05 2.11 -27.68
C ASN A 106 21.07 1.77 -29.18
N LYS A 107 20.02 1.16 -29.72
CA LYS A 107 19.90 0.94 -31.17
C LYS A 107 19.75 2.24 -31.95
N LEU A 108 18.97 3.21 -31.46
CA LEU A 108 18.81 4.52 -32.11
C LEU A 108 20.13 5.32 -32.14
N ASN A 109 20.94 5.25 -31.07
CA ASN A 109 22.23 5.93 -31.02
C ASN A 109 23.28 5.32 -31.97
N ILE A 110 23.28 3.99 -32.16
CA ILE A 110 24.19 3.33 -33.10
C ILE A 110 23.85 3.73 -34.55
N VAL A 111 22.55 3.77 -34.91
CA VAL A 111 22.13 4.17 -36.26
C VAL A 111 22.43 5.65 -36.52
N ARG A 112 22.29 6.52 -35.50
CA ARG A 112 22.66 7.95 -35.60
C ARG A 112 24.18 8.18 -35.75
N GLN A 113 25.01 7.35 -35.10
CA GLN A 113 26.48 7.40 -35.21
C GLN A 113 26.99 6.89 -36.58
N LEU A 114 26.29 5.92 -37.18
CA LEU A 114 26.66 5.37 -38.50
C LEU A 114 26.17 6.22 -39.68
N GLY A 115 25.06 6.96 -39.52
CA GLY A 115 24.54 7.87 -40.55
C GLY A 115 25.29 9.21 -40.70
N GLY A 116 26.24 9.52 -39.81
CA GLY A 116 26.99 10.78 -39.81
C GLY A 116 28.39 10.73 -40.42
N ARG A 117 28.80 9.63 -41.08
CA ARG A 117 30.12 9.46 -41.71
C ARG A 117 30.11 9.48 -43.24
N MET A 118 28.99 9.88 -43.87
CA MET A 118 28.84 9.97 -45.33
C MET A 118 28.23 11.33 -45.72
N ALA A 119 28.90 12.42 -45.35
CA ALA A 119 28.77 13.75 -45.95
C ALA A 119 30.11 14.49 -45.80
#